data_AF-A0A1I7XE20-F1
#
_entry.id   AF-A0A1I7XE20-F1
#
_cell.length_a   1.000
_cell.length_b   1.000
_cell.length_c   1.000
_cell.angle_alpha   90.00
_cell.angle_beta   90.00
_cell.angle_gamma   90.00
#
_symmetry.space_group_name_H-M   'P 1'
#
loop_
_entity.id
_entity.type
_entity.pdbx_description
1 polymer ?
#
loop_
_entity_poly.entity_id
_entity_poly.type
_entity_poly.pdbx_seq_one_letter_code
_entity_poly.pdbx_strand_id
1 'polypeptide(L)'
;MLNDDKYVEHNFFSSARWTAAAQVYRSSRAHSPTQEGQFLFPEVVETLIVNPQQTGHRSTTIRTPLSMEDIANMNRKRHDQEGGLVPLESGGPLELEAIAAVHELALEVQHISVSEMLPRTCDLIFVNVKTQEGGQPFTLELTMKGWRIASSHTDCMNGDYTKVDLHTRYYCNARELLNVISPDHTTRFNECVAEKLNKLATKACF
;
A
#
# COMPACT_ATOMS: atom_id res chain seq x y z
N MET A 1 -35.82 -15.66 3.83
CA MET A 1 -35.18 -15.29 2.55
C MET A 1 -34.86 -13.79 2.56
N LEU A 2 -33.95 -13.38 3.44
CA LEU A 2 -33.49 -11.99 3.60
C LEU A 2 -32.05 -12.12 4.08
N ASN A 3 -31.09 -12.22 3.15
CA ASN A 3 -29.66 -12.06 3.43
C ASN A 3 -28.77 -12.13 2.17
N ASP A 4 -29.27 -12.58 1.02
CA ASP A 4 -28.43 -12.72 -0.18
C ASP A 4 -28.14 -11.37 -0.87
N ASP A 5 -29.11 -10.46 -0.98
CA ASP A 5 -28.94 -9.18 -1.70
C ASP A 5 -27.92 -8.25 -1.03
N LYS A 6 -27.89 -8.18 0.30
CA LYS A 6 -26.92 -7.36 1.05
C LYS A 6 -25.49 -7.89 0.92
N TYR A 7 -25.32 -9.21 0.84
CA TYR A 7 -23.99 -9.83 0.66
C TYR A 7 -23.43 -9.55 -0.73
N VAL A 8 -24.28 -9.60 -1.75
CA VAL A 8 -23.90 -9.32 -3.15
C VAL A 8 -23.56 -7.84 -3.33
N GLU A 9 -24.35 -6.92 -2.79
CA GLU A 9 -24.02 -5.48 -2.83
C GLU A 9 -22.70 -5.19 -2.11
N HIS A 10 -22.49 -5.69 -0.88
CA HIS A 10 -21.26 -5.46 -0.12
C HIS A 10 -20.01 -5.95 -0.88
N ASN A 11 -20.07 -7.12 -1.51
CA ASN A 11 -18.98 -7.65 -2.32
C ASN A 11 -18.75 -6.85 -3.61
N PHE A 12 -19.83 -6.38 -4.25
CA PHE A 12 -19.74 -5.55 -5.45
C PHE A 12 -19.09 -4.19 -5.16
N PHE A 13 -19.53 -3.50 -4.11
CA PHE A 13 -18.96 -2.22 -3.68
C PHE A 13 -17.52 -2.36 -3.19
N SER A 14 -17.19 -3.44 -2.48
CA SER A 14 -15.81 -3.78 -2.08
C SER A 14 -14.90 -3.96 -3.31
N SER A 15 -15.38 -4.68 -4.33
CA SER A 15 -14.64 -4.92 -5.58
C SER A 15 -14.41 -3.64 -6.39
N ALA A 16 -15.42 -2.76 -6.50
CA ALA A 16 -15.30 -1.49 -7.22
C ALA A 16 -14.29 -0.54 -6.58
N ARG A 17 -14.35 -0.37 -5.24
CA ARG A 17 -13.41 0.46 -4.47
C ARG A 17 -11.98 -0.03 -4.61
N TRP A 18 -11.79 -1.35 -4.51
CA TRP A 18 -10.49 -1.99 -4.71
C TRP A 18 -9.94 -1.77 -6.13
N THR A 19 -10.78 -1.95 -7.15
CA THR A 19 -10.40 -1.77 -8.57
C THR A 19 -9.99 -0.32 -8.85
N ALA A 20 -10.73 0.65 -8.34
CA ALA A 20 -10.39 2.07 -8.46
C ALA A 20 -9.05 2.39 -7.81
N ALA A 21 -8.82 1.93 -6.57
CA ALA A 21 -7.55 2.12 -5.88
C ALA A 21 -6.36 1.49 -6.63
N ALA A 22 -6.53 0.29 -7.17
CA ALA A 22 -5.51 -0.38 -7.98
C ALA A 22 -5.16 0.41 -9.25
N GLN A 23 -6.16 1.02 -9.91
CA GLN A 23 -5.94 1.87 -11.07
C GLN A 23 -5.16 3.15 -10.71
N VAL A 24 -5.50 3.80 -9.59
CA VAL A 24 -4.77 4.97 -9.07
C VAL A 24 -3.32 4.62 -8.76
N TYR A 25 -3.09 3.49 -8.09
CA TYR A 25 -1.73 3.04 -7.78
C TYR A 25 -0.90 2.77 -9.04
N ARG A 26 -1.46 2.02 -10.00
CA ARG A 26 -0.78 1.68 -11.27
C ARG A 26 -0.45 2.92 -12.09
N SER A 27 -1.41 3.83 -12.27
CA SER A 27 -1.22 5.07 -13.03
C SER A 27 -0.16 6.00 -12.41
N SER A 28 -0.07 6.01 -11.08
CA SER A 28 0.96 6.79 -10.36
C SER A 28 2.38 6.27 -10.61
N ARG A 29 2.56 4.96 -10.89
CA ARG A 29 3.87 4.35 -11.18
C ARG A 29 4.18 4.15 -12.67
N ALA A 30 3.22 4.37 -13.56
CA ALA A 30 3.36 4.11 -15.00
C ALA A 30 4.23 5.12 -15.76
N HIS A 31 4.72 6.18 -15.12
CA HIS A 31 5.59 7.17 -15.77
C HIS A 31 7.07 6.75 -15.65
N SER A 32 7.49 5.81 -16.49
CA SER A 32 8.93 5.59 -16.76
C SER A 32 9.46 6.67 -17.72
N PRO A 33 10.70 7.15 -17.56
CA PRO A 33 11.32 8.16 -18.43
C PRO A 33 11.74 7.63 -19.80
N THR A 34 11.40 6.40 -20.17
CA THR A 34 11.87 5.74 -21.41
C THR A 34 10.91 5.86 -22.59
N GLN A 35 10.02 6.86 -22.61
CA GLN A 35 9.35 7.22 -23.87
C GLN A 35 10.38 7.96 -24.74
N GLU A 36 10.84 7.29 -25.81
CA GLU A 36 11.75 7.87 -26.80
C GLU A 36 11.26 9.26 -27.24
N GLY A 37 12.00 10.28 -26.84
CA GLY A 37 11.68 11.68 -27.11
C GLY A 37 12.80 12.54 -26.58
N GLN A 38 13.69 12.95 -27.48
CA GLN A 38 14.83 13.84 -27.30
C GLN A 38 14.84 14.65 -26.00
N PHE A 39 15.86 14.40 -25.17
CA PHE A 39 16.19 15.25 -24.03
C PHE A 39 16.61 16.64 -24.52
N LEU A 40 15.63 17.54 -24.62
CA LEU A 40 15.88 18.98 -24.55
C LEU A 40 15.62 19.40 -23.11
N PHE A 41 16.68 19.70 -22.38
CA PHE A 41 16.60 20.43 -21.12
C PHE A 41 15.96 21.79 -21.41
N PRO A 42 14.80 22.17 -20.82
CA PRO A 42 14.33 23.53 -20.96
C PRO A 42 14.95 24.37 -19.86
N GLU A 43 15.92 25.16 -20.31
CA GLU A 43 16.11 26.54 -19.88
C GLU A 43 14.76 27.27 -19.72
N VAL A 44 14.74 28.16 -18.76
CA VAL A 44 13.63 29.03 -18.36
C VAL A 44 12.98 29.69 -19.58
N VAL A 45 11.70 29.44 -19.86
CA VAL A 45 10.87 30.38 -20.63
C VAL A 45 9.38 30.26 -20.29
N GLU A 46 8.82 31.46 -20.16
CA GLU A 46 7.48 31.87 -19.81
C GLU A 46 6.42 31.60 -20.90
N THR A 47 5.16 31.69 -20.46
CA THR A 47 3.93 32.19 -21.14
C THR A 47 2.96 31.25 -21.89
N LEU A 48 1.77 31.13 -21.26
CA LEU A 48 0.37 31.30 -21.75
C LEU A 48 -0.17 30.27 -22.79
N ILE A 49 -1.38 29.68 -22.68
CA ILE A 49 -2.71 30.30 -22.80
C ILE A 49 -3.83 29.36 -22.23
N VAL A 50 -4.59 29.88 -21.25
CA VAL A 50 -6.07 29.90 -21.04
C VAL A 50 -6.96 28.63 -21.16
N ASN A 51 -7.60 28.23 -20.04
CA ASN A 51 -9.08 28.33 -19.87
C ASN A 51 -9.52 28.21 -18.38
N PRO A 52 -10.36 29.13 -17.84
CA PRO A 52 -10.73 29.14 -16.41
C PRO A 52 -12.18 28.67 -16.20
N GLN A 53 -12.41 27.40 -15.81
CA GLN A 53 -13.72 27.04 -15.22
C GLN A 53 -13.81 25.72 -14.43
N GLN A 54 -12.74 25.22 -13.82
CA GLN A 54 -12.86 24.07 -12.91
C GLN A 54 -12.13 24.34 -11.60
N THR A 55 -12.90 24.84 -10.63
CA THR A 55 -12.54 24.93 -9.22
C THR A 55 -12.37 23.53 -8.64
N GLY A 56 -11.13 23.20 -8.23
CA GLY A 56 -10.78 21.96 -7.54
C GLY A 56 -9.29 21.61 -7.70
N HIS A 57 -8.44 22.32 -6.94
CA HIS A 57 -6.98 22.15 -6.81
C HIS A 57 -6.31 21.01 -7.59
N ARG A 58 -5.91 21.29 -8.84
CA ARG A 58 -4.90 20.52 -9.57
C ARG A 58 -3.51 20.93 -9.08
N SER A 59 -2.87 20.13 -8.23
CA SER A 59 -1.41 20.19 -8.07
C SER A 59 -0.77 19.41 -9.23
N THR A 60 -0.45 20.12 -10.31
CA THR A 60 0.42 19.66 -11.39
C THR A 60 1.87 19.77 -10.94
N THR A 61 2.29 18.83 -10.11
CA THR A 61 3.70 18.49 -9.95
C THR A 61 3.89 17.16 -10.66
N ILE A 62 5.00 17.00 -11.40
CA ILE A 62 5.45 15.70 -11.89
C ILE A 62 5.46 14.78 -10.67
N ARG A 63 4.43 13.95 -10.52
CA ARG A 63 4.25 13.13 -9.32
C ARG A 63 5.28 12.02 -9.44
N THR A 64 6.31 12.09 -8.62
CA THR A 64 7.04 10.88 -8.23
C THR A 64 6.02 9.81 -7.86
N PRO A 65 6.29 8.52 -8.16
CA PRO A 65 5.40 7.45 -7.73
C PRO A 65 5.15 7.60 -6.23
N LEU A 66 3.88 7.71 -5.85
CA LEU A 66 3.48 7.89 -4.45
C LEU A 66 3.99 6.68 -3.67
N SER A 67 4.86 6.91 -2.69
CA SER A 67 5.37 5.85 -1.82
C SER A 67 4.28 5.40 -0.85
N MET A 68 4.40 4.17 -0.31
CA MET A 68 3.47 3.70 0.74
C MET A 68 3.41 4.65 1.95
N GLU A 69 4.53 5.31 2.27
CA GLU A 69 4.63 6.26 3.39
C GLU A 69 3.92 7.57 3.08
N ASP A 70 4.07 8.12 1.87
CA ASP A 70 3.35 9.32 1.44
C ASP A 70 1.84 9.08 1.44
N ILE A 71 1.39 7.91 0.96
CA ILE A 71 -0.01 7.53 0.95
C ILE A 71 -0.57 7.49 2.38
N ALA A 72 0.12 6.83 3.30
CA ALA A 72 -0.27 6.77 4.70
C ALA A 72 -0.37 8.18 5.32
N ASN A 73 0.64 9.02 5.11
CA ASN A 73 0.66 10.40 5.62
C ASN A 73 -0.48 11.24 5.05
N MET A 74 -0.76 11.14 3.75
CA MET A 74 -1.85 11.84 3.09
C MET A 74 -3.22 11.39 3.62
N ASN A 75 -3.41 10.08 3.83
CA ASN A 75 -4.64 9.52 4.35
C ASN A 75 -4.94 10.05 5.76
N ARG A 76 -3.94 10.01 6.64
CA ARG A 76 -4.04 10.50 8.03
C ARG A 76 -4.33 12.00 8.06
N LYS A 77 -3.56 12.78 7.30
CA LYS A 77 -3.76 14.23 7.19
C LYS A 77 -5.16 14.58 6.69
N ARG A 78 -5.67 13.88 5.67
CA ARG A 78 -7.02 14.10 5.14
C ARG A 78 -8.09 13.77 6.18
N HIS A 79 -7.95 12.64 6.86
CA HIS A 79 -8.88 12.20 7.89
C HIS A 79 -8.99 13.19 9.06
N ASP A 80 -7.87 13.78 9.47
CA ASP A 80 -7.85 14.81 10.51
C ASP A 80 -8.53 16.11 10.04
N GLN A 81 -8.42 16.46 8.76
CA GLN A 81 -9.04 17.65 8.17
C GLN A 81 -10.55 17.48 7.94
N GLU A 82 -11.00 16.29 7.53
CA GLU A 82 -12.38 15.99 7.15
C GLU A 82 -13.21 15.39 8.30
N GLY A 83 -12.62 15.23 9.49
CA GLY A 83 -13.31 14.74 10.68
C GLY A 83 -13.78 13.28 10.58
N GLY A 84 -13.09 12.46 9.80
CA GLY A 84 -13.42 11.05 9.59
C GLY A 84 -14.57 10.75 8.62
N LEU A 85 -15.11 11.77 7.93
CA LEU A 85 -16.14 11.58 6.91
C LEU A 85 -15.49 11.31 5.55
N VAL A 86 -15.26 10.04 5.22
CA VAL A 86 -14.83 9.66 3.86
C VAL A 86 -16.06 9.38 3.00
N PRO A 87 -16.29 10.11 1.88
CA PRO A 87 -17.36 9.78 0.96
C PRO A 87 -17.20 8.35 0.42
N LEU A 88 -18.20 7.50 0.64
CA LEU A 88 -18.20 6.08 0.26
C LEU A 88 -17.85 5.84 -1.22
N GLU A 89 -18.18 6.80 -2.08
CA GLU A 89 -18.03 6.71 -3.54
C GLU A 89 -16.61 6.98 -4.07
N SER A 90 -15.69 7.54 -3.25
CA SER A 90 -14.37 7.96 -3.74
C SER A 90 -13.28 6.88 -3.74
N GLY A 91 -13.63 5.63 -3.37
CA GLY A 91 -12.62 4.62 -3.02
C GLY A 91 -12.01 4.95 -1.65
N GLY A 92 -11.85 3.96 -0.78
CA GLY A 92 -11.37 4.28 0.57
C GLY A 92 -9.87 4.60 0.57
N PRO A 93 -9.43 5.47 1.49
CA PRO A 93 -8.01 5.79 1.68
C PRO A 93 -7.20 4.51 1.97
N LEU A 94 -7.79 3.56 2.70
CA LEU A 94 -7.12 2.35 3.14
C LEU A 94 -6.84 1.35 2.02
N GLU A 95 -7.70 1.24 0.99
CA GLU A 95 -7.44 0.33 -0.12
C GLU A 95 -6.16 0.69 -0.88
N LEU A 96 -5.97 1.99 -1.15
CA LEU A 96 -4.77 2.46 -1.84
C LEU A 96 -3.50 2.19 -1.01
N GLU A 97 -3.58 2.41 0.30
CA GLU A 97 -2.48 2.17 1.22
C GLU A 97 -2.14 0.67 1.35
N ALA A 98 -3.17 -0.19 1.43
CA ALA A 98 -2.98 -1.64 1.43
C ALA A 98 -2.33 -2.15 0.14
N ILE A 99 -2.77 -1.64 -1.02
CA ILE A 99 -2.19 -1.98 -2.33
C ILE A 99 -0.73 -1.54 -2.40
N ALA A 100 -0.42 -0.32 -1.95
CA ALA A 100 0.94 0.19 -1.91
C ALA A 100 1.84 -0.66 -1.01
N ALA A 101 1.38 -0.99 0.21
CA ALA A 101 2.12 -1.84 1.14
C ALA A 101 2.38 -3.23 0.57
N VAL A 102 1.36 -3.90 0.01
CA VAL A 102 1.52 -5.22 -0.62
C VAL A 102 2.53 -5.16 -1.75
N HIS A 103 2.48 -4.13 -2.60
CA HIS A 103 3.41 -4.01 -3.73
C HIS A 103 4.84 -3.69 -3.31
N GLU A 104 5.04 -2.76 -2.38
CA GLU A 104 6.37 -2.32 -1.98
C GLU A 104 7.07 -3.35 -1.09
N LEU A 105 6.35 -3.99 -0.18
CA LEU A 105 6.93 -4.96 0.76
C LEU A 105 7.11 -6.35 0.15
N ALA A 106 6.44 -6.69 -0.95
CA ALA A 106 6.47 -8.04 -1.56
C ALA A 106 7.87 -8.55 -1.89
N LEU A 107 8.84 -7.67 -2.09
CA LEU A 107 10.22 -8.05 -2.41
C LEU A 107 11.04 -8.43 -1.18
N GLU A 108 10.61 -8.01 0.01
CA GLU A 108 11.39 -8.12 1.25
C GLU A 108 10.80 -9.15 2.22
N VAL A 109 9.62 -9.67 1.91
CA VAL A 109 8.92 -10.70 2.67
C VAL A 109 8.73 -11.95 1.84
N GLN A 110 8.50 -13.10 2.49
CA GLN A 110 8.27 -14.35 1.77
C GLN A 110 6.91 -14.34 1.06
N HIS A 111 5.90 -13.77 1.73
CA HIS A 111 4.55 -13.64 1.20
C HIS A 111 3.84 -12.45 1.83
N ILE A 112 3.05 -11.71 1.05
CA ILE A 112 2.15 -10.68 1.55
C ILE A 112 0.90 -10.63 0.67
N SER A 113 -0.27 -10.57 1.30
CA SER A 113 -1.55 -10.48 0.60
C SER A 113 -2.62 -9.88 1.50
N VAL A 114 -3.63 -9.25 0.92
CA VAL A 114 -4.83 -8.88 1.68
C VAL A 114 -5.61 -10.14 2.03
N SER A 115 -6.15 -10.21 3.24
CA SER A 115 -6.97 -11.34 3.68
C SER A 115 -8.27 -11.40 2.86
N GLU A 116 -8.65 -12.61 2.47
CA GLU A 116 -9.94 -12.93 1.84
C GLU A 116 -10.94 -13.48 2.86
N MET A 117 -10.45 -13.90 4.03
CA MET A 117 -11.23 -14.54 5.09
C MET A 117 -11.74 -13.55 6.14
N LEU A 118 -11.07 -12.40 6.28
CA LEU A 118 -11.38 -11.39 7.27
C LEU A 118 -12.12 -10.19 6.67
N PRO A 119 -12.89 -9.43 7.49
CA PRO A 119 -13.66 -8.28 7.03
C PRO A 119 -12.80 -7.25 6.30
N ARG A 120 -13.33 -6.74 5.20
CA ARG A 120 -12.76 -5.63 4.44
C ARG A 120 -13.79 -4.53 4.34
N THR A 121 -13.54 -3.41 4.99
CA THR A 121 -14.41 -2.23 5.02
C THR A 121 -13.61 -0.98 4.65
N CYS A 122 -14.26 0.18 4.60
CA CYS A 122 -13.60 1.46 4.37
C CYS A 122 -12.65 1.90 5.49
N ASP A 123 -12.86 1.38 6.71
CA ASP A 123 -12.14 1.81 7.91
C ASP A 123 -11.23 0.73 8.48
N LEU A 124 -11.30 -0.49 7.93
CA LEU A 124 -10.54 -1.64 8.38
C LEU A 124 -10.22 -2.60 7.23
N ILE A 125 -8.94 -2.90 7.05
CA ILE A 125 -8.44 -3.91 6.12
C ILE A 125 -7.45 -4.82 6.84
N PHE A 126 -7.56 -6.13 6.62
CA PHE A 126 -6.58 -7.10 7.12
C PHE A 126 -5.61 -7.54 6.02
N VAL A 127 -4.32 -7.62 6.36
CA VAL A 127 -3.23 -8.02 5.46
C VAL A 127 -2.42 -9.12 6.13
N ASN A 128 -2.20 -10.23 5.43
CA ASN A 128 -1.34 -11.31 5.89
C ASN A 128 0.09 -11.09 5.38
N VAL A 129 1.07 -11.34 6.24
CA VAL A 129 2.50 -11.30 5.89
C VAL A 129 3.21 -12.54 6.44
N LYS A 130 4.13 -13.10 5.67
CA LYS A 130 5.10 -14.13 6.11
C LYS A 130 6.49 -13.57 5.94
N THR A 131 7.23 -13.47 7.03
CA THR A 131 8.59 -12.91 7.08
C THR A 131 9.61 -13.89 6.49
N GLN A 132 10.75 -13.39 6.01
CA GLN A 132 11.83 -14.24 5.46
C GLN A 132 12.56 -15.05 6.53
N GLU A 133 12.68 -14.52 7.75
CA GLU A 133 13.62 -15.02 8.78
C GLU A 133 13.14 -16.25 9.55
N GLY A 134 11.83 -16.54 9.55
CA GLY A 134 11.27 -17.61 10.39
C GLY A 134 9.97 -18.23 9.90
N GLY A 135 9.47 -17.84 8.71
CA GLY A 135 8.23 -18.36 8.13
C GLY A 135 6.95 -18.09 8.95
N GLN A 136 7.06 -17.41 10.10
CA GLN A 136 5.95 -17.11 10.98
C GLN A 136 5.00 -16.14 10.27
N PRO A 137 3.71 -16.49 10.16
CA PRO A 137 2.72 -15.60 9.60
C PRO A 137 2.27 -14.57 10.64
N PHE A 138 1.97 -13.36 10.17
CA PHE A 138 1.25 -12.36 10.93
C PHE A 138 0.04 -11.90 10.12
N THR A 139 -1.05 -11.65 10.81
CA THR A 139 -2.15 -10.83 10.27
C THR A 139 -2.01 -9.44 10.85
N LEU A 140 -1.94 -8.47 9.95
CA LEU A 140 -1.88 -7.06 10.23
C LEU A 140 -3.28 -6.48 10.02
N GLU A 141 -3.65 -5.51 10.86
CA GLU A 141 -4.78 -4.64 10.58
C GLU A 141 -4.29 -3.26 10.15
N LEU A 142 -5.02 -2.69 9.19
CA LEU A 142 -4.86 -1.34 8.71
C LEU A 142 -6.14 -0.57 9.02
N THR A 143 -5.99 0.55 9.71
CA THR A 143 -7.06 1.52 10.02
C THR A 143 -6.52 2.94 9.85
N MET A 144 -7.39 3.94 10.02
CA MET A 144 -6.93 5.35 10.08
C MET A 144 -6.09 5.67 11.33
N LYS A 145 -5.92 4.74 12.29
CA LYS A 145 -4.91 4.87 13.37
C LYS A 145 -3.52 4.40 12.94
N GLY A 146 -3.43 3.69 11.81
CA GLY A 146 -2.20 3.10 11.28
C GLY A 146 -2.26 1.59 11.22
N TRP A 147 -1.09 0.97 11.28
CA TRP A 147 -0.88 -0.46 11.15
C TRP A 147 -0.65 -1.12 12.51
N ARG A 148 -1.24 -2.28 12.76
CA ARG A 148 -1.04 -3.05 14.00
C ARG A 148 -0.99 -4.53 13.71
N ILE A 149 -0.30 -5.29 14.56
CA ILE A 149 -0.32 -6.77 14.51
C ILE A 149 -1.62 -7.26 15.15
N ALA A 150 -2.57 -7.73 14.35
CA ALA A 150 -3.83 -8.30 14.84
C ALA A 150 -3.63 -9.72 15.39
N SER A 151 -2.79 -10.54 14.74
CA SER A 151 -2.47 -11.89 15.21
C SER A 151 -1.12 -12.39 14.69
N SER A 152 -0.60 -13.42 15.37
CA SER A 152 0.57 -14.20 14.96
C SER A 152 0.19 -15.44 14.12
N HIS A 153 -0.98 -15.41 13.48
CA HIS A 153 -1.49 -16.46 12.61
C HIS A 153 -2.09 -15.81 11.35
N THR A 154 -2.01 -16.51 10.21
CA THR A 154 -2.68 -16.11 8.97
C THR A 154 -4.19 -16.06 9.17
N ASP A 155 -4.85 -15.07 8.57
CA ASP A 155 -6.30 -14.92 8.56
C ASP A 155 -6.93 -14.96 9.97
N CYS A 156 -6.23 -14.41 10.96
CA CYS A 156 -6.67 -14.40 12.34
C CYS A 156 -6.63 -12.97 12.91
N MET A 157 -7.66 -12.59 13.66
CA MET A 157 -7.70 -11.32 14.40
C MET A 157 -7.56 -11.51 15.92
N ASN A 158 -7.30 -12.73 16.37
CA ASN A 158 -7.11 -13.03 17.78
C ASN A 158 -5.66 -12.76 18.17
N GLY A 159 -5.44 -11.65 18.88
CA GLY A 159 -4.15 -11.33 19.47
C GLY A 159 -3.77 -12.29 20.59
N ASP A 160 -2.48 -12.32 20.92
CA ASP A 160 -1.95 -13.04 22.07
C ASP A 160 -1.99 -12.14 23.32
N TYR A 161 -2.85 -12.48 24.28
CA TYR A 161 -2.98 -11.74 25.54
C TYR A 161 -1.71 -11.80 26.41
N THR A 162 -0.77 -12.70 26.15
CA THR A 162 0.53 -12.70 26.83
C THR A 162 1.49 -11.67 26.26
N LYS A 163 1.19 -11.14 25.06
CA LYS A 163 1.99 -10.14 24.33
C LYS A 163 1.14 -8.91 23.98
N VAL A 164 0.46 -8.36 24.98
CA VAL A 164 -0.47 -7.21 24.80
C VAL A 164 0.20 -6.04 24.09
N ASP A 165 1.42 -5.68 24.48
CA ASP A 165 2.14 -4.55 23.89
C ASP A 165 2.37 -4.71 22.38
N LEU A 166 2.61 -5.95 21.93
CA LEU A 166 2.79 -6.26 20.51
C LEU A 166 1.48 -6.07 19.73
N HIS A 167 0.36 -6.48 20.32
CA HIS A 167 -0.95 -6.50 19.67
C HIS A 167 -1.78 -5.23 19.86
N THR A 168 -1.30 -4.25 20.63
CA THR A 168 -2.00 -2.98 20.87
C THR A 168 -1.30 -1.77 20.26
N ARG A 169 -0.03 -1.92 19.87
CA ARG A 169 0.77 -0.85 19.28
C ARG A 169 0.42 -0.59 17.81
N TYR A 170 0.12 0.67 17.49
CA TYR A 170 0.00 1.14 16.11
C TYR A 170 1.31 1.75 15.62
N TYR A 171 1.60 1.50 14.35
CA TYR A 171 2.72 2.03 13.58
C TYR A 171 2.20 2.97 12.50
N CYS A 172 3.01 3.93 12.09
CA CYS A 172 2.57 4.96 11.14
C CYS A 172 2.38 4.39 9.74
N ASN A 173 3.21 3.43 9.34
CA ASN A 173 3.16 2.76 8.04
C ASN A 173 3.58 1.28 8.18
N ALA A 174 3.31 0.46 7.16
CA ALA A 174 3.64 -0.97 7.24
C ALA A 174 5.14 -1.28 7.21
N ARG A 175 5.99 -0.35 6.73
CA ARG A 175 7.45 -0.50 6.75
C ARG A 175 7.99 -0.47 8.17
N GLU A 176 7.54 0.51 8.96
CA GLU A 176 7.90 0.63 10.37
C GLU A 176 7.50 -0.63 11.15
N LEU A 177 6.31 -1.17 10.89
CA LEU A 177 5.87 -2.43 11.48
C LEU A 177 6.77 -3.60 11.04
N LEU A 178 7.09 -3.70 9.74
CA LEU A 178 7.93 -4.77 9.21
C LEU A 178 9.31 -4.81 9.87
N ASN A 179 9.91 -3.64 10.13
CA ASN A 179 11.20 -3.55 10.84
C ASN A 179 11.16 -4.18 12.25
N VAL A 180 9.99 -4.23 12.88
CA VAL A 180 9.82 -4.85 14.21
C VAL A 180 9.63 -6.36 14.11
N ILE A 181 8.86 -6.85 13.14
CA ILE A 181 8.54 -8.28 13.01
C ILE A 181 9.55 -9.07 12.17
N SER A 182 10.37 -8.39 11.35
CA SER A 182 11.39 -8.98 10.48
C SER A 182 12.60 -8.03 10.41
N PRO A 183 13.39 -7.92 11.48
CA PRO A 183 14.51 -6.97 11.53
C PRO A 183 15.56 -7.18 10.44
N ASP A 184 15.77 -8.41 9.97
CA ASP A 184 16.78 -8.73 8.94
C ASP A 184 16.23 -8.72 7.49
N HIS A 185 14.96 -8.31 7.27
CA HIS A 185 14.33 -8.33 5.95
C HIS A 185 15.14 -7.59 4.87
N THR A 186 15.68 -6.42 5.22
CA THR A 186 16.51 -5.61 4.31
C THR A 186 17.83 -6.32 3.97
N THR A 187 18.49 -6.94 4.95
CA THR A 187 19.72 -7.70 4.74
C THR A 187 19.46 -8.87 3.78
N ARG A 188 18.39 -9.64 4.03
CA ARG A 188 17.98 -10.77 3.18
C ARG A 188 17.61 -10.34 1.77
N PHE A 189 16.95 -9.19 1.63
CA PHE A 189 16.66 -8.62 0.32
C PHE A 189 17.94 -8.28 -0.45
N ASN A 190 18.89 -7.60 0.20
CA ASN A 190 20.16 -7.23 -0.42
C ASN A 190 20.98 -8.47 -0.84
N GLU A 191 21.03 -9.50 0.00
CA GLU A 191 21.66 -10.79 -0.33
C GLU A 191 21.02 -11.41 -1.58
N CYS A 192 19.68 -11.48 -1.63
CA CYS A 192 18.95 -12.03 -2.77
C CYS A 192 19.20 -11.24 -4.06
N VAL A 193 19.25 -9.91 -3.99
CA VAL A 193 19.58 -9.04 -5.13
C VAL A 193 21.01 -9.31 -5.60
N ALA A 194 21.99 -9.34 -4.69
CA ALA A 194 23.38 -9.61 -5.01
C ALA A 194 23.56 -10.98 -5.68
N GLU A 195 22.89 -12.03 -5.17
CA GLU A 195 22.91 -13.35 -5.79
C GLU A 195 22.35 -13.36 -7.21
N LYS A 196 21.22 -12.68 -7.44
CA LYS A 196 20.60 -12.60 -8.77
C LYS A 196 21.49 -11.85 -9.76
N LEU A 197 22.10 -10.74 -9.33
CA LEU A 197 23.05 -9.97 -10.13
C LEU A 197 24.27 -10.82 -10.51
N ASN A 198 24.85 -11.57 -9.56
CA ASN A 198 25.96 -12.48 -9.83
C ASN A 198 25.58 -13.60 -10.81
N LYS A 199 24.37 -14.15 -10.71
CA LYS A 199 23.84 -15.15 -11.66
C LYS A 199 23.67 -14.59 -13.07
N LEU A 200 23.37 -13.31 -13.22
CA LEU A 200 23.26 -12.66 -14.53
C LEU A 200 24.64 -12.31 -15.10
N ALA A 201 25.55 -11.79 -14.27
CA ALA A 201 26.91 -11.48 -14.68
C ALA A 201 27.66 -12.72 -15.19
N THR A 202 27.47 -13.86 -14.53
CA THR A 202 28.07 -15.15 -14.95
C THR A 202 27.45 -15.70 -16.24
N LYS A 203 26.17 -15.43 -16.51
CA LYS A 203 25.50 -15.84 -17.76
C LYS A 203 25.87 -14.98 -18.97
N ALA A 204 26.26 -13.72 -18.77
CA ALA A 204 26.68 -12.82 -19.85
C ALA A 204 28.13 -13.07 -20.34
N CYS A 205 28.86 -14.00 -19.70
CA CYS A 205 30.26 -14.32 -20.02
C CYS A 205 30.42 -15.56 -20.93
N PHE A 206 29.32 -16.04 -21.53
CA PHE A 206 29.26 -17.09 -22.56
C PHE A 206 28.51 -16.55 -23.78
#